data_AF-A0AAV9MYN1-F1
#
_entry.id   AF-A0AAV9MYN1-F1
#
_cell.length_a   1.000
_cell.length_b   1.000
_cell.length_c   1.000
_cell.angle_alpha   90.00
_cell.angle_beta   90.00
_cell.angle_gamma   90.00
#
_symmetry.space_group_name_H-M   'P 1'
#
loop_
_entity.id
_entity.type
_entity.pdbx_description
1 polymer ?
#
loop_
_entity_poly.entity_id
_entity_poly.type
_entity_poly.pdbx_seq_one_letter_code
_entity_poly.pdbx_strand_id
1 'polypeptide(L)'
;MTTTTMESLFPNTLISEAVRSSFPAGYVVRSLERNDFAKGYLDCLRVLTWVGDLSEQMFHERYDEMKAVNEALGTGKASGTYFLVVIEFEGKIVGNGSLIVERKL
;
A
#
# COMPACT_ATOMS: atom_id res chain seq x y z
N MET A 1 18.63 3.99 -19.21
CA MET A 1 18.20 4.54 -17.90
C MET A 1 17.17 3.57 -17.35
N THR A 2 17.55 2.75 -16.37
CA THR A 2 16.65 1.78 -15.74
C THR A 2 15.72 2.55 -14.81
N THR A 3 14.48 2.78 -15.25
CA THR A 3 13.39 3.19 -14.37
C THR A 3 13.19 2.06 -13.36
N THR A 4 13.63 2.25 -12.12
CA THR A 4 13.25 1.40 -11.00
C THR A 4 11.74 1.54 -10.85
N THR A 5 10.99 0.60 -11.44
CA THR A 5 9.54 0.53 -11.29
C THR A 5 9.27 0.36 -9.80
N MET A 6 8.80 1.42 -9.14
CA MET A 6 8.36 1.34 -7.75
C MET A 6 7.18 0.38 -7.72
N GLU A 7 7.45 -0.82 -7.22
CA GLU A 7 6.52 -1.94 -7.34
C GLU A 7 5.39 -1.75 -6.34
N SER A 8 4.23 -1.34 -6.84
CA SER A 8 3.00 -1.14 -6.05
C SER A 8 2.41 -2.49 -5.62
N LEU A 9 1.76 -2.56 -4.44
CA LEU A 9 1.14 -3.79 -3.94
C LEU A 9 0.01 -4.28 -4.85
N PHE A 10 -0.73 -3.33 -5.44
CA PHE A 10 -1.71 -3.56 -6.49
C PHE A 10 -1.74 -2.36 -7.46
N PRO A 11 -2.30 -2.51 -8.68
CA PRO A 11 -2.33 -1.42 -9.65
C PRO A 11 -3.11 -0.20 -9.14
N ASN A 12 -2.48 0.98 -9.16
CA ASN A 12 -3.13 2.25 -8.78
C ASN A 12 -4.38 2.58 -9.60
N THR A 13 -4.56 1.95 -10.77
CA THR A 13 -5.78 2.06 -11.59
C THR A 13 -7.03 1.51 -10.90
N LEU A 14 -6.89 0.71 -9.85
CA LEU A 14 -8.01 0.25 -9.01
C LEU A 14 -8.51 1.35 -8.06
N ILE A 15 -7.71 2.37 -7.80
CA ILE A 15 -8.15 3.57 -7.07
C ILE A 15 -8.77 4.53 -8.08
N SER A 16 -10.06 4.83 -7.90
CA SER A 16 -10.80 5.67 -8.84
C SER A 16 -10.11 7.01 -9.10
N GLU A 17 -10.13 7.45 -10.36
CA GLU A 17 -9.51 8.73 -10.76
C GLU A 17 -10.16 9.91 -10.01
N ALA A 18 -11.47 9.87 -9.79
CA ALA A 18 -12.19 10.88 -9.03
C ALA A 18 -11.64 11.04 -7.60
N VAL A 19 -11.29 9.93 -6.93
CA VAL A 19 -10.67 9.95 -5.61
C VAL A 19 -9.22 10.43 -5.69
N ARG A 20 -8.43 9.96 -6.66
CA ARG A 20 -7.03 10.42 -6.81
C ARG A 20 -6.94 11.93 -7.06
N SER A 21 -7.89 12.48 -7.81
CA SER A 21 -7.98 13.90 -8.14
C SER A 21 -8.65 14.77 -7.08
N SER A 22 -9.27 14.20 -6.04
CA SER A 22 -9.97 14.99 -5.01
C SER A 22 -9.07 15.48 -3.87
N PHE A 23 -7.82 15.03 -3.82
CA PHE A 23 -6.88 15.43 -2.78
C PHE A 23 -6.29 16.82 -3.04
N PRO A 24 -5.98 17.61 -1.98
CA PRO A 24 -5.27 18.88 -2.13
C PRO A 24 -3.90 18.72 -2.79
N ALA A 25 -3.35 19.81 -3.30
CA ALA A 25 -2.02 19.80 -3.93
C ALA A 25 -0.95 19.22 -2.98
N GLY A 26 -0.08 18.35 -3.53
CA GLY A 26 1.00 17.68 -2.80
C GLY A 26 0.59 16.37 -2.11
N TYR A 27 -0.71 16.11 -1.93
CA TYR A 27 -1.19 14.83 -1.41
C TYR A 27 -1.37 13.83 -2.54
N VAL A 28 -0.96 12.58 -2.30
CA VAL A 28 -1.09 11.49 -3.25
C VAL A 28 -1.69 10.28 -2.55
N VAL A 29 -2.86 9.82 -3.00
CA VAL A 29 -3.43 8.54 -2.59
C VAL A 29 -3.01 7.45 -3.57
N ARG A 30 -2.40 6.38 -3.05
CA ARG A 30 -1.83 5.29 -3.86
C ARG A 30 -1.80 3.96 -3.09
N SER A 31 -1.54 2.89 -3.81
CA SER A 31 -1.23 1.58 -3.24
C SER A 31 0.05 1.66 -2.39
N LEU A 32 0.08 0.89 -1.30
CA LEU A 32 1.28 0.69 -0.49
C LEU A 32 2.45 0.22 -1.36
N GLU A 33 3.64 0.75 -1.09
CA GLU A 33 4.89 0.39 -1.73
C GLU A 33 5.86 -0.19 -0.70
N ARG A 34 6.75 -1.08 -1.16
CA ARG A 34 7.71 -1.78 -0.31
C ARG A 34 8.65 -0.83 0.46
N ASN A 35 8.97 0.34 -0.09
CA ASN A 35 9.84 1.31 0.56
C ASN A 35 9.10 2.32 1.45
N ASP A 36 7.78 2.19 1.62
CA ASP A 36 7.00 3.09 2.48
C ASP A 36 7.34 2.94 3.97
N PHE A 37 8.06 1.88 4.35
CA PHE A 37 8.72 1.80 5.64
C PHE A 37 9.58 3.04 5.90
N ALA A 38 10.46 3.39 4.96
CA ALA A 38 11.35 4.56 5.07
C ALA A 38 10.59 5.90 5.03
N LYS A 39 9.33 5.88 4.57
CA LYS A 39 8.44 7.05 4.54
C LYS A 39 7.57 7.17 5.81
N GLY A 40 7.81 6.35 6.83
CA GLY A 40 7.09 6.43 8.11
C GLY A 40 5.74 5.73 8.14
N TYR A 41 5.53 4.68 7.32
CA TYR A 41 4.28 3.91 7.32
C TYR A 41 3.89 3.39 8.72
N LEU A 42 4.85 2.84 9.47
CA LEU A 42 4.57 2.33 10.81
C LEU A 42 4.28 3.46 11.81
N ASP A 43 4.90 4.63 11.66
CA ASP A 43 4.61 5.79 12.51
C ASP A 43 3.17 6.28 12.29
N CYS A 44 2.71 6.25 11.03
CA CYS A 44 1.32 6.52 10.70
C CYS A 44 0.35 5.50 11.33
N LEU A 45 0.72 4.21 11.41
CA LEU A 45 -0.12 3.19 12.08
C LEU A 45 -0.18 3.33 13.60
N ARG A 46 0.88 3.85 14.25
CA ARG A 46 0.97 3.98 15.71
C ARG A 46 -0.10 4.89 16.32
N VAL A 47 -0.68 5.80 15.54
CA VAL A 47 -1.76 6.68 16.04
C VAL A 47 -3.09 5.95 16.21
N LEU A 48 -3.24 4.78 15.58
CA LEU A 48 -4.44 3.95 15.68
C LEU A 48 -4.35 2.93 16.81
N THR A 49 -3.21 2.25 16.95
CA THR A 49 -3.00 1.18 17.95
C THR A 49 -1.53 0.94 18.23
N TRP A 50 -1.23 0.08 19.20
CA TRP A 50 0.12 -0.40 19.46
C TRP A 50 0.61 -1.29 18.30
N VAL A 51 1.78 -0.94 17.74
CA VAL A 51 2.38 -1.63 16.57
C VAL A 51 3.57 -2.52 16.97
N GLY A 52 4.18 -2.28 18.14
CA GLY A 52 5.41 -2.96 18.57
C GLY A 52 6.67 -2.48 17.87
N ASP A 53 7.74 -3.27 18.00
CA ASP A 53 9.07 -3.01 17.44
C ASP A 53 9.28 -3.87 16.19
N LEU A 54 8.82 -3.37 15.05
CA LEU A 54 8.95 -4.04 13.75
C LEU A 54 10.15 -3.45 13.00
N SER A 55 11.02 -4.33 12.51
CA SER A 55 12.15 -3.94 11.66
C SER A 55 11.72 -3.72 10.20
N GLU A 56 12.55 -3.02 9.43
CA GLU A 56 12.35 -2.85 7.98
C GLU A 56 12.27 -4.20 7.26
N GLN A 57 13.11 -5.15 7.67
CA GLN A 57 13.13 -6.49 7.10
C GLN A 57 11.80 -7.23 7.35
N MET A 58 11.23 -7.13 8.54
CA MET A 58 9.92 -7.74 8.84
C MET A 58 8.80 -7.12 8.02
N PHE A 59 8.83 -5.79 7.83
CA PHE A 59 7.88 -5.09 6.96
C PHE A 59 8.00 -5.57 5.51
N HIS A 60 9.23 -5.67 5.01
CA HIS A 60 9.54 -6.16 3.68
C HIS A 60 9.05 -7.60 3.45
N GLU A 61 9.34 -8.51 4.36
CA GLU A 61 8.85 -9.89 4.30
C GLU A 61 7.33 -9.94 4.24
N ARG A 62 6.65 -9.17 5.10
CA ARG A 62 5.20 -9.11 5.11
C ARG A 62 4.62 -8.50 3.83
N TYR A 63 5.28 -7.49 3.27
CA TYR A 63 4.91 -6.89 2.00
C TYR A 63 5.00 -7.92 0.87
N ASP A 64 6.11 -8.64 0.80
CA ASP A 64 6.39 -9.64 -0.23
C ASP A 64 5.37 -10.80 -0.17
N GLU A 65 4.97 -11.24 1.04
CA GLU A 65 3.87 -12.20 1.22
C GLU A 65 2.53 -11.71 0.66
N MET A 66 2.13 -10.47 0.98
CA MET A 66 0.87 -9.90 0.49
C MET A 66 0.87 -9.76 -1.03
N LYS A 67 2.02 -9.33 -1.59
CA LYS A 67 2.23 -9.19 -3.03
C LYS A 67 2.11 -10.55 -3.73
N ALA A 68 2.81 -11.57 -3.22
CA ALA A 68 2.77 -12.92 -3.77
C ALA A 68 1.34 -13.51 -3.76
N VAL A 69 0.56 -13.26 -2.70
CA VAL A 69 -0.85 -13.67 -2.67
C VAL A 69 -1.66 -12.96 -3.76
N ASN A 70 -1.51 -11.65 -3.94
CA ASN A 70 -2.21 -10.93 -4.99
C ASN A 70 -1.83 -11.45 -6.39
N GLU A 71 -0.55 -11.72 -6.63
CA GLU A 71 -0.06 -12.23 -7.92
C GLU A 71 -0.55 -13.64 -8.24
N ALA A 72 -0.57 -14.54 -7.24
CA ALA A 72 -1.04 -15.90 -7.40
C ALA A 72 -2.54 -15.97 -7.79
N LEU A 73 -3.33 -14.96 -7.44
CA LEU A 73 -4.76 -14.89 -7.71
C LEU A 73 -5.09 -14.32 -9.11
N GLY A 74 -4.07 -13.98 -9.90
CA GLY A 74 -4.18 -13.51 -11.29
C GLY A 74 -4.52 -12.02 -11.44
N THR A 75 -4.38 -11.50 -12.66
CA THR A 75 -4.55 -10.07 -13.01
C THR A 75 -5.92 -9.73 -13.60
N GLY A 76 -6.94 -10.56 -13.35
CA GLY A 76 -8.33 -10.17 -13.63
C GLY A 76 -8.64 -8.82 -12.98
N LYS A 77 -9.51 -8.00 -13.59
CA LYS A 77 -9.70 -6.56 -13.31
C LYS A 77 -10.01 -6.17 -11.84
N ALA A 78 -10.17 -7.14 -10.94
CA ALA A 78 -10.35 -6.96 -9.49
C ALA A 78 -9.86 -8.18 -8.67
N SER A 79 -8.94 -8.99 -9.20
CA SER A 79 -8.42 -10.17 -8.51
C SER A 79 -7.32 -9.76 -7.51
N GLY A 80 -7.56 -10.04 -6.23
CA GLY A 80 -6.59 -9.83 -5.15
C GLY A 80 -7.23 -10.07 -3.79
N THR A 81 -6.41 -10.07 -2.74
CA THR A 81 -6.86 -10.18 -1.34
C THR A 81 -6.46 -8.94 -0.54
N TYR A 82 -5.26 -8.42 -0.77
CA TYR A 82 -4.67 -7.34 0.02
C TYR A 82 -4.68 -6.03 -0.75
N PHE A 83 -5.52 -5.09 -0.33
CA PHE A 83 -5.60 -3.74 -0.91
C PHE A 83 -5.26 -2.72 0.16
N LEU A 84 -3.96 -2.48 0.35
CA LEU A 84 -3.46 -1.50 1.31
C LEU A 84 -3.32 -0.11 0.65
N VAL A 85 -4.17 0.77 1.14
CA VAL A 85 -4.32 2.22 1.02
C VAL A 85 -3.19 3.05 1.64
N VAL A 86 -2.46 3.92 0.95
CA VAL A 86 -1.70 4.99 1.62
C VAL A 86 -2.01 6.38 1.05
N ILE A 87 -1.89 7.39 1.91
CA ILE A 87 -1.86 8.80 1.54
C ILE A 87 -0.44 9.31 1.87
N GLU A 88 0.26 9.77 0.85
CA GLU A 88 1.58 10.39 0.95
C GLU A 88 1.46 11.92 0.86
N PHE A 89 2.23 12.63 1.68
CA PHE A 89 2.41 14.08 1.62
C PHE A 89 3.87 14.41 1.97
N GLU A 90 4.54 15.21 1.14
CA GLU A 90 5.94 15.63 1.34
C GLU A 90 6.91 14.46 1.64
N GLY A 91 6.75 13.34 0.94
CA GLY A 91 7.61 12.15 1.10
C GLY A 91 7.32 11.31 2.34
N LYS A 92 6.25 11.61 3.09
CA LYS A 92 5.84 10.87 4.29
C LYS A 92 4.46 10.24 4.13
N ILE A 93 4.27 9.07 4.71
CA ILE A 93 2.95 8.45 4.84
C ILE A 93 2.19 9.15 5.96
N VAL A 94 1.07 9.79 5.60
CA VAL A 94 0.22 10.57 6.52
C VAL A 94 -1.16 9.95 6.71
N GLY A 95 -1.51 8.94 5.93
CA GLY A 95 -2.71 8.15 6.12
C GLY A 95 -2.52 6.74 5.57
N ASN A 96 -3.18 5.77 6.18
CA ASN A 96 -3.24 4.41 5.69
C ASN A 96 -4.65 3.82 5.89
N GLY A 97 -4.99 2.82 5.08
CA GLY A 97 -6.24 2.08 5.20
C GLY A 97 -6.15 0.74 4.48
N SER A 98 -6.94 -0.24 4.90
CA SER A 98 -6.84 -1.60 4.34
C SER A 98 -8.22 -2.12 3.96
N LEU A 99 -8.32 -2.65 2.75
CA LEU A 99 -9.43 -3.48 2.33
C LEU A 99 -8.91 -4.90 2.11
N ILE A 100 -9.50 -5.86 2.83
CA ILE A 100 -9.17 -7.28 2.70
C ILE A 100 -10.37 -7.99 2.11
N VAL A 101 -10.16 -8.67 0.98
CA VAL A 101 -11.22 -9.43 0.31
C VAL A 101 -11.22 -10.86 0.84
N GLU A 102 -12.22 -11.18 1.65
CA GLU A 102 -12.48 -12.56 2.06
C GLU A 102 -13.02 -13.37 0.87
N ARG A 103 -12.50 -14.60 0.68
CA ARG A 103 -13.04 -15.56 -0.28
C ARG A 103 -13.81 -16.66 0.45
N LYS A 104 -15.11 -16.75 0.16
CA LYS A 104 -15.95 -17.86 0.62
C LYS A 104 -15.83 -19.06 -0.32
N LEU A 105 -16.16 -20.24 0.20
CA LEU A 105 -16.28 -21.50 -0.56
C LEU A 105 -17.42 -21.42 -1.59
#